data_AF-A0A6I2XZK2-F1
#
_entry.id   AF-A0A6I2XZK2-F1
#
_cell.length_a   1.000
_cell.length_b   1.000
_cell.length_c   1.000
_cell.angle_alpha   90.00
_cell.angle_beta   90.00
_cell.angle_gamma   90.00
#
_symmetry.space_group_name_H-M   'P 1'
#
loop_
_entity.id
_entity.type
_entity.pdbx_description
1 polymer ?
#
loop_
_entity_poly.entity_id
_entity_poly.type
_entity_poly.pdbx_seq_one_letter_code
_entity_poly.pdbx_strand_id
1 'polypeptide(L)'
;MTLASRIDRARTLIGGPGALSNPVIAGFGALGLALTLHYSNIEVDHPWPQTLAAAAGSLVVSCGFLLAIRRVAVGLGWQRPRPGLVVASVLAASAMRSIVRLAIISGPPAVFSVSLEFIGRMAAACGMSLAVSIGLAAAVQLGRERGELMAVLLAEQARLLDLAATMEQDILRAETELRAKAIRLLEPTILDIRRMLDAELEPGEGARISARIQHSVNDVVRPVSRELAVSPSVALGGIQPLKPARLNMLTDRMDVPRAIRPGWVFILTWIAIAPAVVLVGLPLDALLVAIVAGLVFVGVLEAVRLWWPRSLRSMRIATGMAALFVLYLLGNLAYQFALTRSGAFNDGPAPWVTLTGSGLLIRVALAMMVAVLAMLDEHRQRNRAALFALNVELEELVARLRRETWLLHRSVALAVHGPVQSALVSTAMRLAAVHRTQGSVDDAKRRLDEALSAIECGRSEDVSIDDALGDLRDLWRGVVRIDYAIDPGARALLAADPGLRRCMIEVCRESASNAIRHGGAGEVVITMNGDAGRVEVRVRDDGQGVAPDAVPGLGSLMMDEACMRWELGDVAGGGAELVATLV
;
A
#
# COMPACT_ATOMS: atom_id res chain seq x y z
N MET A 1 21.38 15.38 8.28
CA MET A 1 21.17 16.42 7.24
C MET A 1 22.22 17.50 7.41
N THR A 2 23.10 17.70 6.44
CA THR A 2 24.17 18.73 6.43
C THR A 2 23.58 20.14 6.21
N LEU A 3 24.29 21.20 6.61
CA LEU A 3 23.86 22.60 6.39
C LEU A 3 23.58 22.88 4.90
N ALA A 4 24.41 22.34 4.01
CA ALA A 4 24.23 22.40 2.56
C ALA A 4 22.89 21.79 2.10
N SER A 5 22.50 20.64 2.66
CA SER A 5 21.21 19.99 2.34
C SER A 5 19.98 20.81 2.78
N ARG A 6 20.10 21.60 3.86
CA ARG A 6 19.03 22.48 4.33
C ARG A 6 18.88 23.72 3.45
N ILE A 7 20.00 24.30 3.02
CA ILE A 7 20.01 25.47 2.12
C ILE A 7 19.45 25.09 0.75
N ASP A 8 19.84 23.93 0.22
CA ASP A 8 19.34 23.47 -1.07
C ASP A 8 17.84 23.19 -1.04
N ARG A 9 17.36 22.58 0.06
CA ARG A 9 15.93 22.37 0.31
C ARG A 9 15.15 23.69 0.47
N ALA A 10 15.74 24.71 1.09
CA ALA A 10 15.10 26.03 1.17
C ALA A 10 15.02 26.70 -0.22
N ARG A 11 16.06 26.55 -1.04
CA ARG A 11 16.08 27.06 -2.42
C ARG A 11 15.01 26.39 -3.29
N THR A 12 14.81 25.08 -3.17
CA THR A 12 13.77 24.36 -3.91
C THR A 12 12.36 24.76 -3.46
N LEU A 13 12.15 24.94 -2.16
CA LEU A 13 10.84 25.37 -1.61
C LEU A 13 10.42 26.76 -2.09
N ILE A 14 11.36 27.71 -2.17
CA ILE A 14 11.07 29.11 -2.53
C ILE A 14 11.13 29.33 -4.04
N GLY A 15 12.08 28.69 -4.72
CA GLY A 15 12.39 28.93 -6.13
C GLY A 15 11.85 27.90 -7.10
N GLY A 16 11.13 26.88 -6.62
CA GLY A 16 10.61 25.79 -7.43
C GLY A 16 9.53 26.22 -8.43
N PRO A 17 9.16 25.36 -9.39
CA PRO A 17 8.15 25.67 -10.42
C PRO A 17 6.75 25.96 -9.85
N GLY A 18 6.49 25.58 -8.60
CA GLY A 18 5.27 25.94 -7.86
C GLY A 18 5.21 27.38 -7.34
N ALA A 19 6.33 28.12 -7.34
CA ALA A 19 6.46 29.41 -6.68
C ALA A 19 5.65 30.54 -7.33
N LEU A 20 5.38 30.47 -8.64
CA LEU A 20 4.47 31.38 -9.36
C LEU A 20 3.19 30.68 -9.82
N SER A 21 2.69 29.74 -9.02
CA SER A 21 1.44 29.04 -9.32
C SER A 21 0.20 29.93 -9.13
N ASN A 22 -0.93 29.55 -9.74
CA ASN A 22 -2.22 30.24 -9.59
C ASN A 22 -2.59 30.56 -8.13
N PRO A 23 -2.51 29.61 -7.17
CA PRO A 23 -2.84 29.92 -5.78
C PRO A 23 -1.90 30.97 -5.17
N VAL A 24 -0.60 30.95 -5.51
CA VAL A 24 0.35 31.95 -5.01
C VAL A 24 0.02 33.34 -5.54
N ILE A 25 -0.25 33.47 -6.84
CA ILE A 25 -0.61 34.75 -7.46
C ILE A 25 -1.97 35.25 -6.94
N ALA A 26 -2.95 34.35 -6.78
CA ALA A 26 -4.25 34.70 -6.21
C ALA A 26 -4.14 35.15 -4.75
N GLY A 27 -3.35 34.46 -3.92
CA GLY A 27 -3.08 34.85 -2.54
C GLY A 27 -2.36 36.20 -2.44
N PHE A 28 -1.36 36.43 -3.30
CA PHE A 28 -0.68 37.71 -3.41
C PHE A 28 -1.64 38.84 -3.84
N GLY A 29 -2.51 38.58 -4.83
CA GLY A 29 -3.50 39.53 -5.32
C GLY A 29 -4.56 39.88 -4.27
N ALA A 30 -5.10 38.87 -3.56
CA ALA A 30 -6.08 39.06 -2.49
C ALA A 30 -5.50 39.87 -1.33
N LEU A 31 -4.26 39.57 -0.91
CA LEU A 31 -3.55 40.37 0.08
C LEU A 31 -3.32 41.80 -0.43
N GLY A 32 -2.94 41.96 -1.70
CA GLY A 32 -2.73 43.27 -2.30
C GLY A 32 -3.98 44.13 -2.35
N LEU A 33 -5.12 43.53 -2.70
CA LEU A 33 -6.41 44.20 -2.70
C LEU A 33 -6.81 44.64 -1.28
N ALA A 34 -6.67 43.75 -0.29
CA ALA A 34 -6.94 44.05 1.10
C ALA A 34 -6.06 45.20 1.62
N LEU A 35 -4.75 45.16 1.32
CA LEU A 35 -3.83 46.23 1.70
C LEU A 35 -4.18 47.57 1.04
N THR A 36 -4.49 47.58 -0.26
CA THR A 36 -4.84 48.82 -0.97
C THR A 36 -6.14 49.42 -0.44
N LEU A 37 -7.19 48.61 -0.21
CA LEU A 37 -8.45 49.07 0.38
C LEU A 37 -8.27 49.58 1.82
N HIS A 38 -7.43 48.91 2.59
CA HIS A 38 -7.19 49.30 3.98
C HIS A 38 -6.43 50.62 4.09
N TYR A 39 -5.34 50.78 3.34
CA TYR A 39 -4.54 52.01 3.40
C TYR A 39 -5.26 53.23 2.79
N SER A 40 -6.14 53.02 1.80
CA SER A 40 -6.96 54.11 1.23
C SER A 40 -8.07 54.57 2.16
N ASN A 41 -8.64 53.68 2.99
CA ASN A 41 -9.58 54.08 4.04
C ASN A 41 -8.93 54.87 5.20
N ILE A 42 -7.60 54.81 5.33
CA ILE A 42 -6.84 55.51 6.36
C ILE A 42 -6.41 56.91 5.91
N GLU A 43 -6.05 57.06 4.63
CA GLU A 43 -5.61 58.32 4.04
C GLU A 43 -6.84 59.10 3.54
N VAL A 44 -7.41 60.00 4.36
CA VAL A 44 -8.35 61.06 3.92
C VAL A 44 -9.70 60.56 3.36
N ASP A 45 -10.77 61.37 3.44
CA ASP A 45 -12.10 61.09 2.88
C ASP A 45 -12.10 61.04 1.33
N HIS A 46 -11.31 60.14 0.73
CA HIS A 46 -11.32 59.94 -0.71
C HIS A 46 -12.65 59.29 -1.14
N PRO A 47 -13.24 59.73 -2.26
CA PRO A 47 -14.44 59.12 -2.81
C PRO A 47 -14.23 57.61 -3.02
N TRP A 48 -15.17 56.79 -2.56
CA TRP A 48 -15.19 55.33 -2.79
C TRP A 48 -14.85 54.90 -4.23
N PRO A 49 -15.29 55.61 -5.30
CA PRO A 49 -14.89 55.29 -6.67
C PRO A 49 -13.38 55.36 -6.94
N GLN A 50 -12.66 56.33 -6.35
CA GLN A 50 -11.21 56.47 -6.51
C GLN A 50 -10.47 55.35 -5.78
N THR A 51 -10.93 54.99 -4.59
CA THR A 51 -10.41 53.86 -3.80
C THR A 51 -10.58 52.53 -4.54
N LEU A 52 -11.76 52.31 -5.13
CA LEU A 52 -12.04 51.11 -5.93
C LEU A 52 -11.18 51.08 -7.21
N ALA A 53 -11.02 52.22 -7.90
CA ALA A 53 -10.14 52.33 -9.06
C ALA A 53 -8.68 52.05 -8.70
N ALA A 54 -8.20 52.57 -7.57
CA ALA A 54 -6.85 52.33 -7.06
C ALA A 54 -6.63 50.85 -6.72
N ALA A 55 -7.61 50.19 -6.09
CA ALA A 55 -7.57 48.76 -5.77
C ALA A 55 -7.59 47.89 -7.04
N ALA A 56 -8.45 48.21 -8.01
CA ALA A 56 -8.52 47.48 -9.28
C ALA A 56 -7.24 47.65 -10.11
N GLY A 57 -6.75 48.88 -10.28
CA GLY A 57 -5.50 49.16 -11.02
C GLY A 57 -4.29 48.49 -10.36
N SER A 58 -4.21 48.55 -9.03
CA SER A 58 -3.20 47.85 -8.22
C SER A 58 -3.20 46.34 -8.46
N LEU A 59 -4.39 45.71 -8.48
CA LEU A 59 -4.54 44.28 -8.71
C LEU A 59 -4.14 43.89 -10.13
N VAL A 60 -4.62 44.62 -11.14
CA VAL A 60 -4.33 44.34 -12.56
C VAL A 60 -2.84 44.44 -12.85
N VAL A 61 -2.17 45.50 -12.40
CA VAL A 61 -0.74 45.71 -12.66
C VAL A 61 0.11 44.65 -11.95
N SER A 62 -0.17 44.38 -10.68
CA SER A 62 0.68 43.48 -9.89
C SER A 62 0.46 42.00 -10.25
N CYS A 63 -0.78 41.54 -10.43
CA CYS A 63 -1.06 40.18 -10.92
C CYS A 63 -0.64 40.01 -12.38
N GLY A 64 -0.87 41.02 -13.23
CA GLY A 64 -0.46 41.01 -14.64
C GLY A 64 1.05 40.87 -14.79
N PHE A 65 1.83 41.59 -13.97
CA PHE A 65 3.28 41.48 -13.93
C PHE A 65 3.76 40.08 -13.51
N LEU A 66 3.19 39.50 -12.45
CA LEU A 66 3.54 38.13 -12.03
C LEU A 66 3.16 37.08 -13.09
N LEU A 67 2.02 37.26 -13.77
CA LEU A 67 1.61 36.39 -14.88
C LEU A 67 2.53 36.53 -16.10
N ALA A 68 3.00 37.74 -16.41
CA ALA A 68 3.98 37.97 -17.47
C ALA A 68 5.32 37.29 -17.15
N ILE A 69 5.83 37.46 -15.93
CA ILE A 69 7.05 36.79 -15.47
C ILE A 69 6.89 35.27 -15.52
N ARG A 70 5.73 34.74 -15.10
CA ARG A 70 5.45 33.32 -15.22
C ARG A 70 5.49 32.85 -16.68
N ARG A 71 4.87 33.56 -17.61
CA ARG A 71 4.89 33.20 -19.05
C ARG A 71 6.31 33.17 -19.60
N VAL A 72 7.12 34.19 -19.28
CA VAL A 72 8.53 34.25 -19.68
C VAL A 72 9.31 33.09 -19.06
N ALA A 73 9.10 32.80 -17.79
CA ALA A 73 9.82 31.74 -17.11
C ALA A 73 9.45 30.34 -17.62
N VAL A 74 8.17 30.10 -17.97
CA VAL A 74 7.74 28.87 -18.64
C VAL A 74 8.36 28.75 -20.04
N GLY A 75 8.37 29.83 -20.82
CA GLY A 75 9.00 29.85 -22.16
C GLY A 75 10.51 29.58 -22.14
N LEU A 76 11.19 29.90 -21.03
CA LEU A 76 12.62 29.65 -20.81
C LEU A 76 12.94 28.26 -20.22
N GLY A 77 11.95 27.37 -20.07
CA GLY A 77 12.17 26.02 -19.56
C GLY A 77 12.58 25.98 -18.09
N TRP A 78 11.91 26.76 -17.22
CA TRP A 78 12.22 26.84 -15.79
C TRP A 78 12.05 25.49 -15.07
N GLN A 79 13.12 24.70 -15.01
CA GLN A 79 13.20 23.44 -14.25
C GLN A 79 14.05 23.55 -12.98
N ARG A 80 15.05 24.44 -12.95
CA ARG A 80 15.93 24.65 -11.78
C ARG A 80 15.36 25.70 -10.82
N PRO A 81 15.50 25.53 -9.50
CA PRO A 81 14.98 26.50 -8.55
C PRO A 81 15.67 27.86 -8.68
N ARG A 82 14.89 28.93 -8.90
CA ARG A 82 15.39 30.31 -9.04
C ARG A 82 14.77 31.22 -7.97
N PRO A 83 15.16 31.07 -6.69
CA PRO A 83 14.54 31.82 -5.59
C PRO A 83 14.76 33.33 -5.72
N GLY A 84 15.91 33.77 -6.24
CA GLY A 84 16.18 35.19 -6.48
C GLY A 84 15.19 35.85 -7.45
N LEU A 85 14.79 35.15 -8.52
CA LEU A 85 13.81 35.65 -9.48
C LEU A 85 12.41 35.73 -8.86
N VAL A 86 12.02 34.76 -8.03
CA VAL A 86 10.75 34.78 -7.29
C VAL A 86 10.70 35.94 -6.31
N VAL A 87 11.73 36.09 -5.48
CA VAL A 87 11.81 37.20 -4.51
C VAL A 87 11.80 38.55 -5.23
N ALA A 88 12.62 38.73 -6.26
CA ALA A 88 12.68 39.98 -7.03
C ALA A 88 11.35 40.30 -7.73
N SER A 89 10.68 39.30 -8.31
CA SER A 89 9.39 39.49 -8.98
C SER A 89 8.26 39.87 -8.02
N VAL A 90 8.20 39.24 -6.84
CA VAL A 90 7.22 39.56 -5.80
C VAL A 90 7.45 40.96 -5.23
N LEU A 91 8.72 41.34 -4.98
CA LEU A 91 9.07 42.68 -4.52
C LEU A 91 8.74 43.75 -5.58
N ALA A 92 9.11 43.52 -6.84
CA ALA A 92 8.79 44.43 -7.94
C ALA A 92 7.28 44.59 -8.15
N ALA A 93 6.52 43.50 -8.13
CA ALA A 93 5.05 43.54 -8.22
C ALA A 93 4.43 44.37 -7.09
N SER A 94 4.93 44.22 -5.86
CA SER A 94 4.46 44.97 -4.69
C SER A 94 4.84 46.45 -4.73
N ALA A 95 6.03 46.78 -5.25
CA ALA A 95 6.46 48.16 -5.46
C ALA A 95 5.60 48.84 -6.54
N MET A 96 5.40 48.19 -7.71
CA MET A 96 4.52 48.68 -8.78
C MET A 96 3.10 48.94 -8.27
N ARG A 97 2.55 48.02 -7.46
CA ARG A 97 1.25 48.19 -6.80
C ARG A 97 1.19 49.48 -5.98
N SER A 98 2.22 49.72 -5.16
CA SER A 98 2.29 50.88 -4.26
C SER A 98 2.39 52.21 -5.04
N ILE A 99 3.11 52.21 -6.16
CA ILE A 99 3.24 53.36 -7.06
C ILE A 99 1.92 53.65 -7.78
N VAL A 100 1.25 52.62 -8.33
CA VAL A 100 -0.04 52.76 -9.02
C VAL A 100 -1.11 53.27 -8.07
N ARG A 101 -1.15 52.73 -6.84
CA ARG A 101 -2.03 53.23 -5.80
C ARG A 101 -1.79 54.72 -5.56
N LEU A 102 -0.54 55.13 -5.36
CA LEU A 102 -0.21 56.54 -5.12
C LEU A 102 -0.67 57.41 -6.29
N ALA A 103 -0.33 57.03 -7.53
CA ALA A 103 -0.67 57.80 -8.73
C ALA A 103 -2.19 58.01 -8.93
N ILE A 104 -3.01 57.01 -8.58
CA ILE A 104 -4.48 57.10 -8.70
C ILE A 104 -5.06 57.97 -7.57
N ILE A 105 -4.50 57.89 -6.36
CA ILE A 105 -4.98 58.63 -5.19
C ILE A 105 -4.54 60.11 -5.24
N SER A 106 -3.32 60.40 -5.68
CA SER A 106 -2.75 61.75 -5.68
C SER A 106 -3.20 62.63 -6.87
N GLY A 107 -3.85 62.08 -7.89
CA GLY A 107 -4.22 62.81 -9.10
C GLY A 107 -3.04 63.20 -10.00
N PRO A 108 -3.23 64.06 -11.03
CA PRO A 108 -2.21 64.40 -12.02
C PRO A 108 -0.90 64.99 -11.43
N PRO A 109 0.23 64.92 -12.15
CA PRO A 109 1.59 64.74 -11.60
C PRO A 109 2.22 65.92 -10.82
N ALA A 110 1.48 66.96 -10.48
CA ALA A 110 2.05 68.18 -9.89
C ALA A 110 2.42 68.07 -8.40
N VAL A 111 2.03 67.00 -7.69
CA VAL A 111 2.34 66.82 -6.25
C VAL A 111 2.77 65.37 -5.95
N PHE A 112 3.76 64.83 -6.68
CA PHE A 112 4.47 63.61 -6.27
C PHE A 112 5.46 63.93 -5.14
N SER A 113 4.98 64.12 -3.91
CA SER A 113 5.88 64.18 -2.75
C SER A 113 6.11 62.76 -2.23
N VAL A 114 7.31 62.22 -2.49
CA VAL A 114 7.75 60.94 -1.92
C VAL A 114 8.08 61.18 -0.45
N SER A 115 7.09 60.99 0.42
CA SER A 115 7.28 61.10 1.87
C SER A 115 7.99 59.87 2.42
N LEU A 116 8.72 60.04 3.52
CA LEU A 116 9.32 58.91 4.25
C LEU A 116 8.24 57.91 4.71
N GLU A 117 7.03 58.41 5.00
CA GLU A 117 5.87 57.58 5.32
C GLU A 117 5.44 56.69 4.15
N PHE A 118 5.44 57.23 2.92
CA PHE A 118 5.13 56.44 1.72
C PHE A 118 6.16 55.32 1.52
N ILE A 119 7.45 55.63 1.68
CA ILE A 119 8.53 54.64 1.57
C ILE A 119 8.37 53.54 2.63
N GLY A 120 8.05 53.92 3.87
CA GLY A 120 7.78 52.98 4.96
C GLY A 120 6.58 52.06 4.69
N ARG A 121 5.45 52.62 4.22
CA ARG A 121 4.25 51.84 3.84
C ARG A 121 4.52 50.92 2.65
N MET A 122 5.27 51.38 1.65
CA MET A 122 5.68 50.58 0.50
C MET A 122 6.54 49.39 0.94
N ALA A 123 7.51 49.62 1.81
CA ALA A 123 8.38 48.55 2.31
C ALA A 123 7.63 47.55 3.21
N ALA A 124 6.69 48.02 4.04
CA ALA A 124 5.79 47.15 4.80
C ALA A 124 4.97 46.26 3.85
N ALA A 125 4.38 46.85 2.80
CA ALA A 125 3.62 46.13 1.79
C ALA A 125 4.46 45.10 1.04
N CYS A 126 5.72 45.43 0.72
CA CYS A 126 6.69 44.50 0.11
C CYS A 126 7.07 43.35 1.05
N GLY A 127 7.33 43.62 2.33
CA GLY A 127 7.62 42.61 3.34
C GLY A 127 6.47 41.63 3.52
N MET A 128 5.24 42.15 3.64
CA MET A 128 4.02 41.35 3.74
C MET A 128 3.78 40.49 2.51
N SER A 129 3.86 41.09 1.32
CA SER A 129 3.70 40.38 0.06
C SER A 129 4.75 39.30 -0.14
N LEU A 130 5.98 39.51 0.34
CA LEU A 130 7.05 38.52 0.31
C LEU A 130 6.79 37.38 1.29
N ALA A 131 6.43 37.68 2.54
CA ALA A 131 6.14 36.67 3.58
C ALA A 131 5.02 35.72 3.15
N VAL A 132 3.91 36.27 2.66
CA VAL A 132 2.76 35.48 2.20
C VAL A 132 3.09 34.69 0.95
N SER A 133 3.79 35.28 -0.03
CA SER A 133 4.20 34.57 -1.25
C SER A 133 5.16 33.42 -0.94
N ILE A 134 6.15 33.62 -0.06
CA ILE A 134 7.08 32.55 0.35
C ILE A 134 6.35 31.45 1.10
N GLY A 135 5.50 31.81 2.06
CA GLY A 135 4.72 30.82 2.83
C GLY A 135 3.81 29.98 1.93
N LEU A 136 3.14 30.62 0.97
CA LEU A 136 2.23 29.96 0.04
C LEU A 136 2.99 29.15 -1.02
N ALA A 137 4.12 29.65 -1.53
CA ALA A 137 5.00 28.91 -2.43
C ALA A 137 5.56 27.65 -1.78
N ALA A 138 6.09 27.76 -0.55
CA ALA A 138 6.57 26.62 0.21
C ALA A 138 5.44 25.61 0.48
N ALA A 139 4.25 26.07 0.86
CA ALA A 139 3.08 25.22 1.09
C ALA A 139 2.63 24.48 -0.18
N VAL A 140 2.63 25.16 -1.33
CA VAL A 140 2.31 24.56 -2.63
C VAL A 140 3.38 23.53 -3.02
N GLN A 141 4.66 23.84 -2.88
CA GLN A 141 5.75 22.94 -3.23
C GLN A 141 5.74 21.66 -2.37
N LEU A 142 5.61 21.81 -1.04
CA LEU A 142 5.39 20.68 -0.12
C LEU A 142 4.13 19.89 -0.47
N GLY A 143 3.07 20.57 -0.88
CA GLY A 143 1.83 19.94 -1.34
C GLY A 143 2.02 19.10 -2.61
N ARG A 144 2.85 19.56 -3.56
CA ARG A 144 3.18 18.84 -4.80
C ARG A 144 4.00 17.58 -4.51
N GLU A 145 5.11 17.71 -3.78
CA GLU A 145 5.97 16.57 -3.39
C GLU A 145 5.15 15.48 -2.68
N ARG A 146 4.25 15.89 -1.77
CA ARG A 146 3.36 14.96 -1.06
C ARG A 146 2.26 14.39 -1.96
N GLY A 147 1.80 15.14 -2.97
CA GLY A 147 0.81 14.69 -3.94
C GLY A 147 1.35 13.63 -4.89
N GLU A 148 2.63 13.73 -5.29
CA GLU A 148 3.31 12.70 -6.08
C GLU A 148 3.38 11.38 -5.31
N LEU A 149 3.76 11.42 -4.04
CA LEU A 149 3.74 10.24 -3.16
C LEU A 149 2.33 9.64 -3.01
N MET A 150 1.29 10.48 -2.96
CA MET A 150 -0.09 10.02 -2.92
C MET A 150 -0.51 9.32 -4.22
N ALA A 151 -0.09 9.85 -5.37
CA ALA A 151 -0.36 9.24 -6.67
C ALA A 151 0.29 7.87 -6.79
N VAL A 152 1.51 7.70 -6.29
CA VAL A 152 2.20 6.40 -6.22
C VAL A 152 1.41 5.41 -5.37
N LEU A 153 0.95 5.82 -4.18
CA LEU A 153 0.16 4.93 -3.30
C LEU A 153 -1.18 4.51 -3.93
N LEU A 154 -1.87 5.43 -4.62
CA LEU A 154 -3.13 5.13 -5.31
C LEU A 154 -2.93 4.24 -6.55
N ALA A 155 -1.81 4.40 -7.26
CA ALA A 155 -1.44 3.52 -8.36
C ALA A 155 -1.14 2.10 -7.84
N GLU A 156 -0.42 1.97 -6.73
CA GLU A 156 -0.17 0.68 -6.10
C GLU A 156 -1.45 0.04 -5.57
N GLN A 157 -2.35 0.83 -4.97
CA GLN A 157 -3.65 0.33 -4.52
C GLN A 157 -4.46 -0.26 -5.69
N ALA A 158 -4.54 0.48 -6.80
CA ALA A 158 -5.26 0.02 -7.98
C ALA A 158 -4.61 -1.26 -8.56
N ARG A 159 -3.27 -1.35 -8.50
CA ARG A 159 -2.52 -2.54 -8.91
C ARG A 159 -2.86 -3.76 -8.07
N LEU A 160 -2.86 -3.61 -6.75
CA LEU A 160 -3.14 -4.71 -5.83
C LEU A 160 -4.59 -5.18 -5.92
N LEU A 161 -5.54 -4.27 -6.10
CA LEU A 161 -6.95 -4.63 -6.30
C LEU A 161 -7.18 -5.38 -7.61
N ASP A 162 -6.56 -4.94 -8.71
CA ASP A 162 -6.61 -5.63 -9.99
C ASP A 162 -5.99 -7.03 -9.90
N LEU A 163 -4.84 -7.13 -9.22
CA LEU A 163 -4.19 -8.42 -8.96
C LEU A 163 -5.06 -9.34 -8.09
N ALA A 164 -5.68 -8.83 -7.02
CA ALA A 164 -6.55 -9.64 -6.18
C ALA A 164 -7.78 -10.14 -6.96
N ALA A 165 -8.42 -9.25 -7.74
CA ALA A 165 -9.60 -9.60 -8.53
C ALA A 165 -9.28 -10.61 -9.64
N THR A 166 -8.15 -10.46 -10.33
CA THR A 166 -7.69 -11.42 -11.34
C THR A 166 -7.35 -12.77 -10.72
N MET A 167 -6.63 -12.78 -9.60
CA MET A 167 -6.25 -14.03 -8.93
C MET A 167 -7.45 -14.82 -8.42
N GLU A 168 -8.48 -14.17 -7.90
CA GLU A 168 -9.71 -14.85 -7.47
C GLU A 168 -10.42 -15.55 -8.64
N GLN A 169 -10.45 -14.90 -9.82
CA GLN A 169 -10.97 -15.52 -11.04
C GLN A 169 -10.06 -16.63 -11.57
N ASP A 170 -8.75 -16.44 -11.49
CA ASP A 170 -7.76 -17.40 -11.95
C ASP A 170 -7.77 -18.67 -11.09
N ILE A 171 -8.00 -18.59 -9.77
CA ILE A 171 -8.10 -19.78 -8.90
C ILE A 171 -9.25 -20.69 -9.37
N LEU A 172 -10.45 -20.13 -9.58
CA LEU A 172 -11.63 -20.90 -10.00
C LEU A 172 -11.45 -21.52 -11.40
N ARG A 173 -10.83 -20.79 -12.32
CA ARG A 173 -10.52 -21.29 -13.67
C ARG A 173 -9.40 -22.32 -13.64
N ALA A 174 -8.34 -22.08 -12.89
CA ALA A 174 -7.18 -22.97 -12.81
C ALA A 174 -7.60 -24.34 -12.28
N GLU A 175 -8.45 -24.41 -11.25
CA GLU A 175 -8.94 -25.69 -10.73
C GLU A 175 -9.64 -26.53 -11.81
N THR A 176 -10.58 -25.91 -12.53
CA THR A 176 -11.37 -26.58 -13.58
C THR A 176 -10.52 -26.92 -14.80
N GLU A 177 -9.66 -26.01 -15.25
CA GLU A 177 -8.77 -26.21 -16.40
C GLU A 177 -7.70 -27.26 -16.13
N LEU A 178 -7.08 -27.26 -14.95
CA LEU A 178 -6.07 -28.25 -14.56
C LEU A 178 -6.68 -29.65 -14.47
N ARG A 179 -7.88 -29.80 -13.87
CA ARG A 179 -8.60 -31.07 -13.85
C ARG A 179 -8.94 -31.55 -15.26
N ALA A 180 -9.53 -30.69 -16.08
CA ALA A 180 -9.87 -31.03 -17.46
C ALA A 180 -8.62 -31.40 -18.28
N LYS A 181 -7.49 -30.71 -18.06
CA LYS A 181 -6.20 -31.02 -18.69
C LYS A 181 -5.68 -32.39 -18.24
N ALA A 182 -5.73 -32.69 -16.93
CA ALA A 182 -5.35 -34.00 -16.41
C ALA A 182 -6.19 -35.13 -17.03
N ILE A 183 -7.52 -34.98 -17.08
CA ILE A 183 -8.43 -35.96 -17.69
C ILE A 183 -8.09 -36.17 -19.17
N ARG A 184 -8.01 -35.09 -19.96
CA ARG A 184 -7.69 -35.17 -21.41
C ARG A 184 -6.38 -35.89 -21.71
N LEU A 185 -5.40 -35.81 -20.81
CA LEU A 185 -4.10 -36.45 -20.99
C LEU A 185 -4.10 -37.93 -20.55
N LEU A 186 -4.88 -38.28 -19.54
CA LEU A 186 -4.93 -39.63 -18.97
C LEU A 186 -5.95 -40.55 -19.63
N GLU A 187 -7.10 -40.01 -20.02
CA GLU A 187 -8.23 -40.72 -20.64
C GLU A 187 -7.82 -41.59 -21.86
N PRO A 188 -7.10 -41.09 -22.88
CA PRO A 188 -6.71 -41.91 -24.03
C PRO A 188 -5.80 -43.09 -23.63
N THR A 189 -4.93 -42.89 -22.65
CA THR A 189 -4.03 -43.92 -22.15
C THR A 189 -4.81 -45.04 -21.45
N ILE A 190 -5.81 -44.65 -20.65
CA ILE A 190 -6.69 -45.58 -19.92
C ILE A 190 -7.59 -46.37 -20.88
N LEU A 191 -8.14 -45.70 -21.90
CA LEU A 191 -8.92 -46.36 -22.96
C LEU A 191 -8.09 -47.36 -23.77
N ASP A 192 -6.83 -47.04 -24.07
CA ASP A 192 -5.92 -47.96 -24.76
C ASP A 192 -5.62 -49.20 -23.91
N ILE A 193 -5.39 -49.02 -22.61
CA ILE A 193 -5.20 -50.14 -21.67
C ILE A 193 -6.48 -51.00 -21.60
N ARG A 194 -7.66 -50.38 -21.57
CA ARG A 194 -8.94 -51.07 -21.57
C ARG A 194 -9.14 -51.93 -22.82
N ARG A 195 -8.86 -51.39 -24.01
CA ARG A 195 -8.92 -52.14 -25.27
C ARG A 195 -7.97 -53.34 -25.28
N MET A 196 -6.78 -53.20 -24.70
CA MET A 196 -5.83 -54.31 -24.56
C MET A 196 -6.32 -55.39 -23.57
N LEU A 197 -7.11 -55.01 -22.57
CA LEU A 197 -7.75 -55.93 -21.62
C LEU A 197 -9.01 -56.61 -22.17
N ASP A 198 -9.62 -56.08 -23.24
CA ASP A 198 -10.81 -56.64 -23.90
C ASP A 198 -10.47 -57.65 -25.01
N ALA A 199 -9.26 -57.60 -25.57
CA ALA A 199 -8.79 -58.61 -26.53
C ALA A 199 -8.57 -59.97 -25.81
N GLU A 200 -8.97 -61.09 -26.42
CA GLU A 200 -8.68 -62.43 -25.87
C GLU A 200 -7.16 -62.64 -25.79
N LEU A 201 -6.64 -62.82 -24.57
CA LEU A 201 -5.20 -62.81 -24.31
C LEU A 201 -4.60 -64.21 -24.40
N GLU A 202 -3.67 -64.40 -25.33
CA GLU A 202 -2.84 -65.60 -25.45
C GLU A 202 -1.91 -65.77 -24.22
N PRO A 203 -1.49 -67.01 -23.88
CA PRO A 203 -0.54 -67.27 -22.80
C PRO A 203 0.83 -66.62 -23.08
N GLY A 204 1.04 -65.41 -22.54
CA GLY A 204 2.28 -64.62 -22.71
C GLY A 204 2.05 -63.12 -22.91
N GLU A 205 0.83 -62.71 -23.30
CA GLU A 205 0.52 -61.30 -23.57
C GLU A 205 0.37 -60.43 -22.31
N GLY A 206 0.10 -61.04 -21.14
CA GLY A 206 -0.01 -60.31 -19.86
C GLY A 206 1.29 -59.61 -19.45
N ALA A 207 2.46 -60.19 -19.76
CA ALA A 207 3.75 -59.57 -19.52
C ALA A 207 4.00 -58.37 -20.45
N ARG A 208 3.54 -58.43 -21.71
CA ARG A 208 3.61 -57.30 -22.65
C ARG A 208 2.68 -56.16 -22.24
N ILE A 209 1.47 -56.46 -21.76
CA ILE A 209 0.51 -55.46 -21.26
C ILE A 209 1.04 -54.81 -19.99
N SER A 210 1.59 -55.59 -19.05
CA SER A 210 2.26 -55.06 -17.85
C SER A 210 3.39 -54.10 -18.20
N ALA A 211 4.27 -54.47 -19.14
CA ALA A 211 5.35 -53.59 -19.62
C ALA A 211 4.83 -52.31 -20.29
N ARG A 212 3.72 -52.40 -21.05
CA ARG A 212 3.09 -51.24 -21.69
C ARG A 212 2.47 -50.29 -20.66
N ILE A 213 1.81 -50.82 -19.62
CA ILE A 213 1.25 -50.01 -18.52
C ILE A 213 2.37 -49.31 -17.76
N GLN A 214 3.47 -50.00 -17.45
CA GLN A 214 4.63 -49.38 -16.80
C GLN A 214 5.27 -48.26 -17.64
N HIS A 215 5.34 -48.45 -18.96
CA HIS A 215 5.82 -47.43 -19.89
C HIS A 215 4.87 -46.21 -19.94
N SER A 216 3.56 -46.43 -19.99
CA SER A 216 2.56 -45.36 -19.95
C SER A 216 2.60 -44.56 -18.64
N VAL A 217 2.84 -45.22 -17.50
CA VAL A 217 3.04 -44.55 -16.20
C VAL A 217 4.28 -43.66 -16.21
N ASN A 218 5.42 -44.19 -16.65
CA ASN A 218 6.68 -43.46 -16.62
C ASN A 218 6.73 -42.31 -17.64
N ASP A 219 6.12 -42.47 -18.82
CA ASP A 219 6.31 -41.57 -19.96
C ASP A 219 5.11 -40.63 -20.22
N VAL A 220 3.95 -40.88 -19.61
CA VAL A 220 2.76 -40.02 -19.76
C VAL A 220 2.35 -39.43 -18.41
N VAL A 221 2.12 -40.26 -17.39
CA VAL A 221 1.59 -39.79 -16.10
C VAL A 221 2.60 -38.88 -15.38
N ARG A 222 3.88 -39.29 -15.35
CA ARG A 222 4.96 -38.58 -14.66
C ARG A 222 5.29 -37.19 -15.26
N PRO A 223 5.45 -37.02 -16.59
CA PRO A 223 5.67 -35.70 -17.18
C PRO A 223 4.45 -34.79 -17.06
N VAL A 224 3.23 -35.32 -17.16
CA VAL A 224 2.00 -34.53 -17.00
C VAL A 224 1.86 -33.99 -15.58
N SER A 225 2.17 -34.79 -14.56
CA SER A 225 2.22 -34.32 -13.16
C SER A 225 3.22 -33.18 -12.97
N ARG A 226 4.40 -33.26 -13.60
CA ARG A 226 5.40 -32.17 -13.60
C ARG A 226 4.90 -30.91 -14.30
N GLU A 227 4.21 -31.06 -15.43
CA GLU A 227 3.67 -29.92 -16.18
C GLU A 227 2.53 -29.22 -15.42
N LEU A 228 1.71 -29.98 -14.69
CA LEU A 228 0.64 -29.45 -13.84
C LEU A 228 1.17 -28.74 -12.58
N ALA A 229 2.34 -29.14 -12.09
CA ALA A 229 3.01 -28.54 -10.94
C ALA A 229 3.66 -27.18 -11.23
N VAL A 230 3.86 -26.81 -12.50
CA VAL A 230 4.42 -25.51 -12.89
C VAL A 230 3.29 -24.48 -12.98
N SER A 231 3.23 -23.55 -12.01
CA SER A 231 2.28 -22.44 -12.06
C SER A 231 2.64 -21.43 -13.15
N PRO A 232 1.69 -21.03 -14.03
CA PRO A 232 1.92 -19.94 -14.97
C PRO A 232 2.03 -18.60 -14.22
N SER A 233 2.99 -17.77 -14.61
CA SER A 233 3.14 -16.42 -14.09
C SER A 233 2.01 -15.52 -14.60
N VAL A 234 1.19 -14.98 -13.70
CA VAL A 234 0.11 -14.03 -14.02
C VAL A 234 0.71 -12.79 -14.68
N ALA A 235 0.24 -12.47 -15.89
CA ALA A 235 0.65 -11.29 -16.63
C ALA A 235 0.02 -10.02 -16.01
N LEU A 236 0.84 -9.01 -15.76
CA LEU A 236 0.40 -7.74 -15.17
C LEU A 236 -0.35 -6.90 -16.21
N GLY A 237 -1.64 -6.67 -15.99
CA GLY A 237 -2.44 -5.70 -16.75
C GLY A 237 -2.01 -4.26 -16.50
N GLY A 238 -2.22 -3.38 -17.48
CA GLY A 238 -1.95 -1.95 -17.36
C GLY A 238 -2.99 -1.27 -16.46
N ILE A 239 -2.58 -0.79 -15.29
CA ILE A 239 -3.47 -0.27 -14.26
C ILE A 239 -3.72 1.24 -14.42
N GLN A 240 -4.98 1.66 -14.24
CA GLN A 240 -5.34 3.07 -14.08
C GLN A 240 -5.38 3.46 -12.60
N PRO A 241 -4.76 4.59 -12.19
CA PRO A 241 -4.75 5.01 -10.80
C PRO A 241 -6.14 5.45 -10.34
N LEU A 242 -6.52 5.03 -9.12
CA LEU A 242 -7.72 5.49 -8.43
C LEU A 242 -7.66 7.02 -8.21
N LYS A 243 -8.82 7.68 -8.34
CA LYS A 243 -8.91 9.15 -8.14
C LYS A 243 -8.92 9.48 -6.64
N PRO A 244 -8.20 10.53 -6.20
CA PRO A 244 -8.21 10.94 -4.81
C PRO A 244 -9.60 11.46 -4.38
N ALA A 245 -10.03 11.08 -3.17
CA ALA A 245 -11.25 11.57 -2.55
C ALA A 245 -11.18 13.10 -2.34
N ARG A 246 -12.30 13.80 -2.61
CA ARG A 246 -12.42 15.25 -2.40
C ARG A 246 -12.78 15.55 -0.95
N LEU A 247 -12.15 16.58 -0.39
CA LEU A 247 -12.38 17.05 0.98
C LEU A 247 -13.79 17.65 1.10
N ASN A 248 -14.53 17.25 2.14
CA ASN A 248 -15.86 17.78 2.41
C ASN A 248 -15.90 18.54 3.75
N MET A 249 -16.05 19.86 3.68
CA MET A 249 -15.98 20.76 4.84
C MET A 249 -17.10 20.55 5.87
N LEU A 250 -18.20 19.91 5.49
CA LEU A 250 -19.38 19.73 6.35
C LEU A 250 -19.33 18.42 7.14
N THR A 251 -18.76 17.36 6.55
CA THR A 251 -18.74 16.00 7.13
C THR A 251 -17.41 15.66 7.77
N ASP A 252 -16.30 16.13 7.19
CA ASP A 252 -14.97 15.75 7.65
C ASP A 252 -14.64 16.45 8.97
N ARG A 253 -13.92 15.73 9.82
CA ARG A 253 -13.52 16.21 11.15
C ARG A 253 -12.06 16.62 11.18
N MET A 254 -11.76 17.71 11.87
CA MET A 254 -10.40 18.22 12.09
C MET A 254 -10.01 18.13 13.56
N ASP A 255 -8.71 17.98 13.84
CA ASP A 255 -8.17 18.11 15.20
C ASP A 255 -7.75 19.57 15.43
N VAL A 256 -8.57 20.31 16.18
CA VAL A 256 -8.43 21.76 16.33
C VAL A 256 -7.06 22.16 16.92
N PRO A 257 -6.57 21.53 18.03
CA PRO A 257 -5.23 21.78 18.56
C PRO A 257 -4.06 21.61 17.60
N ARG A 258 -4.17 20.74 16.59
CA ARG A 258 -3.10 20.53 15.61
C ARG A 258 -3.05 21.62 14.53
N ALA A 259 -4.16 22.31 14.31
CA ALA A 259 -4.24 23.45 13.43
C ALA A 259 -3.65 24.73 14.07
N ILE A 260 -3.53 24.78 15.40
CA ILE A 260 -2.91 25.90 16.12
C ILE A 260 -1.38 25.80 15.97
N ARG A 261 -0.78 26.72 15.19
CA ARG A 261 0.69 26.80 14.99
C ARG A 261 1.23 28.19 15.37
N PRO A 262 1.33 28.51 16.67
CA PRO A 262 1.63 29.87 17.16
C PRO A 262 2.98 30.41 16.68
N GLY A 263 4.01 29.56 16.68
CA GLY A 263 5.35 29.96 16.21
C GLY A 263 5.39 30.39 14.75
N TRP A 264 4.64 29.72 13.87
CA TRP A 264 4.56 30.10 12.45
C TRP A 264 3.80 31.40 12.25
N VAL A 265 2.72 31.61 13.01
CA VAL A 265 1.97 32.88 12.99
C VAL A 265 2.87 34.03 13.44
N PHE A 266 3.66 33.84 14.52
CA PHE A 266 4.61 34.84 15.01
C PHE A 266 5.70 35.15 13.98
N ILE A 267 6.38 34.14 13.45
CA ILE A 267 7.46 34.33 12.46
C ILE A 267 6.94 35.07 11.23
N LEU A 268 5.83 34.63 10.65
CA LEU A 268 5.29 35.26 9.43
C LEU A 268 4.82 36.70 9.69
N THR A 269 4.27 36.98 10.89
CA THR A 269 3.87 38.34 11.28
C THR A 269 5.09 39.26 11.42
N TRP A 270 6.19 38.78 11.99
CA TRP A 270 7.41 39.58 12.14
C TRP A 270 8.14 39.80 10.82
N ILE A 271 8.20 38.80 9.94
CA ILE A 271 8.74 38.98 8.58
C ILE A 271 7.93 40.04 7.82
N ALA A 272 6.60 40.04 7.99
CA ALA A 272 5.71 41.00 7.37
C ALA A 272 5.95 42.46 7.84
N ILE A 273 6.22 42.67 9.13
CA ILE A 273 6.24 44.01 9.74
C ILE A 273 7.67 44.57 9.88
N ALA A 274 8.71 43.72 9.93
CA ALA A 274 10.10 44.15 10.16
C ALA A 274 10.61 45.26 9.21
N PRO A 275 10.32 45.27 7.89
CA PRO A 275 10.76 46.36 7.02
C PRO A 275 10.16 47.72 7.39
N ALA A 276 8.91 47.73 7.87
CA ALA A 276 8.22 48.94 8.32
C ALA A 276 8.89 49.52 9.58
N VAL A 277 9.23 48.64 10.52
CA VAL A 277 9.92 48.97 11.78
C VAL A 277 11.24 49.70 11.51
N VAL A 278 12.04 49.21 10.56
CA VAL A 278 13.36 49.77 10.22
C VAL A 278 13.25 51.11 9.48
N LEU A 279 12.29 51.25 8.56
CA LEU A 279 12.21 52.43 7.68
C LEU A 279 11.43 53.61 8.27
N VAL A 280 10.42 53.34 9.11
CA VAL A 280 9.64 54.39 9.79
C VAL A 280 10.27 54.77 11.13
N GLY A 281 11.21 53.96 11.64
CA GLY A 281 11.96 54.24 12.86
C GLY A 281 11.13 54.03 14.13
N LEU A 282 10.74 52.79 14.41
CA LEU A 282 10.03 52.45 15.65
C LEU A 282 10.97 52.67 16.84
N PRO A 283 10.54 53.36 17.91
CA PRO A 283 11.38 53.51 19.09
C PRO A 283 11.62 52.14 19.74
N LEU A 284 12.80 51.95 20.33
CA LEU A 284 13.27 50.64 20.80
C LEU A 284 12.38 50.04 21.90
N ASP A 285 11.79 50.88 22.74
CA ASP A 285 10.80 50.51 23.76
C ASP A 285 9.51 49.94 23.15
N ALA A 286 8.95 50.58 22.12
CA ALA A 286 7.80 50.07 21.39
C ALA A 286 8.11 48.73 20.69
N LEU A 287 9.32 48.58 20.15
CA LEU A 287 9.79 47.31 19.55
C LEU A 287 9.85 46.19 20.60
N LEU A 288 10.45 46.47 21.76
CA LEU A 288 10.54 45.50 22.85
C LEU A 288 9.16 45.11 23.37
N VAL A 289 8.25 46.07 23.56
CA VAL A 289 6.86 45.80 23.96
C VAL A 289 6.17 44.91 22.94
N ALA A 290 6.32 45.16 21.64
CA ALA A 290 5.72 44.34 20.60
C ALA A 290 6.28 42.90 20.58
N ILE A 291 7.60 42.74 20.76
CA ILE A 291 8.23 41.40 20.83
C ILE A 291 7.73 40.65 22.06
N VAL A 292 7.74 41.28 23.24
CA VAL A 292 7.30 40.67 24.50
C VAL A 292 5.82 40.30 24.43
N ALA A 293 4.96 41.22 23.98
CA ALA A 293 3.53 40.94 23.78
C ALA A 293 3.32 39.77 22.80
N GLY A 294 4.17 39.65 21.79
CA GLY A 294 4.08 38.59 20.78
C GLY A 294 4.51 37.23 21.33
N LEU A 295 5.55 37.21 22.16
CA LEU A 295 5.99 36.01 22.88
C LEU A 295 4.93 35.56 23.91
N VAL A 296 4.31 36.51 24.63
CA VAL A 296 3.20 36.21 25.54
C VAL A 296 2.01 35.64 24.75
N PHE A 297 1.66 36.24 23.60
CA PHE A 297 0.61 35.72 22.72
C PHE A 297 0.89 34.29 22.25
N VAL A 298 2.13 33.99 21.85
CA VAL A 298 2.56 32.62 21.52
C VAL A 298 2.41 31.68 22.71
N GLY A 299 2.86 32.09 23.91
CA GLY A 299 2.74 31.30 25.13
C GLY A 299 1.28 31.00 25.50
N VAL A 300 0.39 31.98 25.38
CA VAL A 300 -1.06 31.82 25.62
C VAL A 300 -1.66 30.83 24.61
N LEU A 301 -1.33 30.94 23.32
CA LEU A 301 -1.85 30.01 22.32
C LEU A 301 -1.32 28.57 22.51
N GLU A 302 -0.06 28.40 22.93
CA GLU A 302 0.47 27.08 23.28
C GLU A 302 -0.19 26.52 24.55
N ALA A 303 -0.50 27.36 25.55
CA ALA A 303 -1.25 26.96 26.72
C ALA A 303 -2.68 26.53 26.36
N VAL A 304 -3.38 27.31 25.53
CA VAL A 304 -4.71 26.97 24.98
C VAL A 304 -4.66 25.65 24.21
N ARG A 305 -3.60 25.43 23.42
CA ARG A 305 -3.39 24.20 22.67
C ARG A 305 -3.16 22.99 23.60
N LEU A 306 -2.38 23.16 24.67
CA LEU A 306 -2.07 22.10 25.64
C LEU A 306 -3.28 21.74 26.51
N TRP A 307 -4.03 22.74 26.95
CA TRP A 307 -5.20 22.61 27.81
C TRP A 307 -6.52 22.48 27.04
N TRP A 308 -6.45 22.29 25.71
CA TRP A 308 -7.65 22.13 24.89
C TRP A 308 -8.47 20.93 25.34
N PRO A 309 -9.78 21.10 25.63
CA PRO A 309 -10.64 20.04 26.14
C PRO A 309 -10.63 18.81 25.23
N ARG A 310 -10.46 17.60 25.81
CA ARG A 310 -10.43 16.35 25.04
C ARG A 310 -11.72 16.13 24.24
N SER A 311 -12.86 16.54 24.77
CA SER A 311 -14.19 16.45 24.12
C SER A 311 -14.32 17.34 22.88
N LEU A 312 -13.58 18.45 22.80
CA LEU A 312 -13.63 19.40 21.68
C LEU A 312 -12.45 19.26 20.72
N ARG A 313 -11.67 18.17 20.80
CA ARG A 313 -10.55 17.94 19.88
C ARG A 313 -11.04 17.64 18.48
N SER A 314 -12.00 16.73 18.36
CA SER A 314 -12.56 16.30 17.08
C SER A 314 -13.85 17.05 16.77
N MET A 315 -13.75 18.10 15.95
CA MET A 315 -14.90 18.91 15.52
C MET A 315 -15.05 18.83 14.00
N ARG A 316 -16.26 19.09 13.49
CA ARG A 316 -16.46 19.28 12.04
C ARG A 316 -15.60 20.45 11.57
N ILE A 317 -15.05 20.38 10.35
CA ILE A 317 -14.16 21.42 9.82
C ILE A 317 -14.77 22.81 9.94
N ALA A 318 -16.02 23.00 9.51
CA ALA A 318 -16.69 24.30 9.59
C ALA A 318 -16.71 24.87 11.02
N THR A 319 -17.09 24.05 12.01
CA THR A 319 -17.14 24.46 13.43
C THR A 319 -15.74 24.71 14.01
N GLY A 320 -14.76 23.88 13.66
CA GLY A 320 -13.38 24.05 14.10
C GLY A 320 -12.74 25.32 13.53
N MET A 321 -13.01 25.62 12.25
CA MET A 321 -12.56 26.84 11.59
C MET A 321 -13.19 28.10 12.20
N ALA A 322 -14.48 28.06 12.54
CA ALA A 322 -15.14 29.15 13.24
C ALA A 322 -14.55 29.36 14.65
N ALA A 323 -14.29 28.28 15.39
CA ALA A 323 -13.65 28.35 16.72
C ALA A 323 -12.22 28.93 16.63
N LEU A 324 -11.44 28.52 15.63
CA LEU A 324 -10.10 29.07 15.38
C LEU A 324 -10.16 30.54 15.00
N PHE A 325 -11.13 30.95 14.17
CA PHE A 325 -11.32 32.35 13.81
C PHE A 325 -11.60 33.20 15.06
N VAL A 326 -12.52 32.76 15.92
CA VAL A 326 -12.82 33.46 17.19
C VAL A 326 -11.60 33.50 18.10
N LEU A 327 -10.86 32.39 18.25
CA LEU A 327 -9.65 32.32 19.06
C LEU A 327 -8.57 33.31 18.58
N TYR A 328 -8.27 33.30 17.27
CA TYR A 328 -7.28 34.21 16.70
C TYR A 328 -7.74 35.66 16.73
N LEU A 329 -9.04 35.92 16.55
CA LEU A 329 -9.60 37.26 16.64
C LEU A 329 -9.45 37.81 18.06
N LEU A 330 -9.91 37.08 19.08
CA LEU A 330 -9.83 37.49 20.49
C LEU A 330 -8.38 37.65 20.95
N GLY A 331 -7.50 36.71 20.60
CA GLY A 331 -6.10 36.78 20.97
C GLY A 331 -5.37 37.97 20.31
N ASN A 332 -5.66 38.27 19.04
CA ASN A 332 -5.11 39.46 18.39
C ASN A 332 -5.73 40.76 18.93
N LEU A 333 -6.99 40.74 19.37
CA LEU A 333 -7.61 41.90 20.02
C LEU A 333 -6.96 42.19 21.37
N ALA A 334 -6.66 41.15 22.16
CA ALA A 334 -5.90 41.28 23.41
C ALA A 334 -4.46 41.78 23.18
N TYR A 335 -3.78 41.26 22.15
CA TYR A 335 -2.47 41.79 21.74
C TYR A 335 -2.56 43.26 21.34
N GLN A 336 -3.57 43.64 20.55
CA GLN A 336 -3.79 45.02 20.12
C GLN A 336 -4.04 45.94 21.32
N PHE A 337 -4.85 45.50 22.29
CA PHE A 337 -5.10 46.21 23.52
C PHE A 337 -3.84 46.41 24.37
N ALA A 338 -2.97 45.39 24.45
CA ALA A 338 -1.69 45.50 25.16
C ALA A 338 -0.76 46.55 24.51
N LEU A 339 -0.71 46.59 23.17
CA LEU A 339 0.06 47.59 22.45
C LEU A 339 -0.46 49.00 22.68
N THR A 340 -1.77 49.24 22.53
CA THR A 340 -2.35 50.57 22.70
C THR A 340 -2.28 51.06 24.14
N ARG A 341 -2.34 50.17 25.13
CA ARG A 341 -2.23 50.56 26.55
C ARG A 341 -0.81 50.95 26.97
N SER A 342 0.21 50.44 26.28
CA SER A 342 1.62 50.71 26.59
C SER A 342 2.06 52.17 26.41
N GLY A 343 1.25 53.02 25.77
CA GLY A 343 1.57 54.42 25.48
C GLY A 343 2.57 54.60 24.33
N ALA A 344 3.52 53.68 24.20
CA ALA A 344 4.60 53.68 23.20
C ALA A 344 4.11 53.76 21.73
N PHE A 345 2.86 53.35 21.47
CA PHE A 345 2.23 53.42 20.14
C PHE A 345 1.19 54.54 19.99
N ASN A 346 0.71 55.14 21.09
CA ASN A 346 -0.25 56.25 21.06
C ASN A 346 0.45 57.61 20.98
N ASP A 347 1.65 57.72 21.57
CA ASP A 347 2.45 58.96 21.57
C ASP A 347 3.41 59.04 20.37
N GLY A 348 3.37 58.02 19.49
CA GLY A 348 4.21 57.93 18.30
C GLY A 348 3.64 58.65 17.07
N PRO A 349 4.45 58.82 16.00
CA PRO A 349 3.99 59.33 14.71
C PRO A 349 2.68 58.68 14.22
N ALA A 350 1.78 59.46 13.60
CA ALA A 350 0.50 58.99 13.01
C ALA A 350 0.59 57.70 12.15
N PRO A 351 1.70 57.42 11.44
CA PRO A 351 1.94 56.12 10.78
C PRO A 351 1.87 54.88 11.68
N TRP A 352 2.17 54.99 12.98
CA TRP A 352 2.18 53.83 13.90
C TRP A 352 0.79 53.46 14.40
N VAL A 353 -0.06 54.46 14.65
CA VAL A 353 -1.47 54.26 15.01
C VAL A 353 -2.20 53.54 13.87
N THR A 354 -1.85 53.87 12.63
CA THR A 354 -2.42 53.25 11.42
C THR A 354 -1.83 51.87 11.12
N LEU A 355 -0.54 51.64 11.37
CA LEU A 355 0.08 50.31 11.26
C LEU A 355 -0.45 49.31 12.32
N THR A 356 -0.69 49.78 13.55
CA THR A 356 -1.22 48.93 14.62
C THR A 356 -2.69 48.55 14.39
N GLY A 357 -3.55 49.51 13.99
CA GLY A 357 -4.95 49.24 13.65
C GLY A 357 -5.10 48.30 12.44
N SER A 358 -4.37 48.56 11.36
CA SER A 358 -4.32 47.69 10.16
C SER A 358 -3.77 46.30 10.44
N GLY A 359 -2.81 46.21 11.38
CA GLY A 359 -2.17 44.97 11.77
C GLY A 359 -3.14 43.91 12.30
N LEU A 360 -4.28 44.28 12.92
CA LEU A 360 -5.25 43.31 13.44
C LEU A 360 -5.81 42.39 12.35
N LEU A 361 -6.38 42.97 11.30
CA LEU A 361 -6.98 42.21 10.20
C LEU A 361 -5.93 41.33 9.50
N ILE A 362 -4.73 41.87 9.31
CA ILE A 362 -3.63 41.17 8.64
C ILE A 362 -3.16 39.98 9.47
N ARG A 363 -2.96 40.15 10.78
CA ARG A 363 -2.55 39.05 11.68
C ARG A 363 -3.61 37.96 11.77
N VAL A 364 -4.89 38.33 11.84
CA VAL A 364 -5.99 37.35 11.83
C VAL A 364 -6.03 36.60 10.50
N ALA A 365 -5.94 37.30 9.37
CA ALA A 365 -5.91 36.67 8.05
C ALA A 365 -4.72 35.70 7.89
N LEU A 366 -3.53 36.09 8.36
CA LEU A 366 -2.33 35.27 8.33
C LEU A 366 -2.44 34.06 9.27
N ALA A 367 -3.00 34.24 10.46
CA ALA A 367 -3.27 33.16 11.40
C ALA A 367 -4.28 32.15 10.82
N MET A 368 -5.34 32.65 10.17
CA MET A 368 -6.32 31.81 9.48
C MET A 368 -5.70 31.08 8.28
N MET A 369 -4.85 31.73 7.50
CA MET A 369 -4.10 31.08 6.42
C MET A 369 -3.27 29.91 6.96
N VAL A 370 -2.50 30.13 8.03
CA VAL A 370 -1.71 29.07 8.69
C VAL A 370 -2.60 27.93 9.19
N ALA A 371 -3.76 28.25 9.77
CA ALA A 371 -4.72 27.26 10.25
C ALA A 371 -5.33 26.42 9.11
N VAL A 372 -5.75 27.06 8.01
CA VAL A 372 -6.24 26.36 6.80
C VAL A 372 -5.16 25.42 6.26
N LEU A 373 -3.93 25.91 6.13
CA LEU A 373 -2.82 25.10 5.63
C LEU A 373 -2.51 23.92 6.56
N ALA A 374 -2.54 24.12 7.89
CA ALA A 374 -2.33 23.06 8.87
C ALA A 374 -3.46 22.01 8.84
N MET A 375 -4.71 22.44 8.66
CA MET A 375 -5.86 21.55 8.51
C MET A 375 -5.76 20.71 7.22
N LEU A 376 -5.45 21.33 6.08
CA LEU A 376 -5.26 20.62 4.82
C LEU A 376 -4.10 19.63 4.89
N ASP A 377 -3.01 20.01 5.58
CA ASP A 377 -1.86 19.13 5.84
C ASP A 377 -2.28 17.92 6.69
N GLU A 378 -3.03 18.13 7.76
CA GLU A 378 -3.51 17.05 8.62
C GLU A 378 -4.45 16.09 7.89
N HIS A 379 -5.46 16.61 7.18
CA HIS A 379 -6.41 15.77 6.44
C HIS A 379 -5.68 14.90 5.41
N ARG A 380 -4.70 15.48 4.68
CA ARG A 380 -3.87 14.73 3.73
C ARG A 380 -3.01 13.66 4.42
N GLN A 381 -2.41 13.97 5.57
CA GLN A 381 -1.60 13.00 6.32
C GLN A 381 -2.44 11.81 6.80
N ARG A 382 -3.65 12.05 7.30
CA ARG A 382 -4.57 10.97 7.71
C ARG A 382 -4.96 10.08 6.53
N ASN A 383 -5.35 10.68 5.40
CA ASN A 383 -5.70 9.91 4.20
C ASN A 383 -4.50 9.08 3.70
N ARG A 384 -3.28 9.64 3.76
CA ARG A 384 -2.07 8.91 3.39
C ARG A 384 -1.80 7.72 4.31
N ALA A 385 -1.94 7.90 5.62
CA ALA A 385 -1.75 6.83 6.59
C ALA A 385 -2.77 5.70 6.39
N ALA A 386 -4.04 6.06 6.15
CA ALA A 386 -5.09 5.10 5.85
C ALA A 386 -4.83 4.33 4.54
N LEU A 387 -4.42 5.02 3.47
CA LEU A 387 -4.06 4.38 2.19
C LEU A 387 -2.85 3.45 2.33
N PHE A 388 -1.84 3.87 3.08
CA PHE A 388 -0.67 3.03 3.34
C PHE A 388 -1.06 1.75 4.10
N ALA A 389 -1.86 1.87 5.16
CA ALA A 389 -2.34 0.71 5.92
C ALA A 389 -3.17 -0.25 5.04
N LEU A 390 -4.05 0.29 4.19
CA LEU A 390 -4.85 -0.50 3.26
C LEU A 390 -4.00 -1.20 2.19
N ASN A 391 -2.95 -0.54 1.68
CA ASN A 391 -2.03 -1.18 0.74
C ASN A 391 -1.29 -2.36 1.38
N VAL A 392 -0.85 -2.23 2.65
CA VAL A 392 -0.24 -3.34 3.38
C VAL A 392 -1.23 -4.51 3.53
N GLU A 393 -2.48 -4.23 3.89
CA GLU A 393 -3.52 -5.26 4.00
C GLU A 393 -3.80 -5.96 2.66
N LEU A 394 -3.82 -5.20 1.55
CA LEU A 394 -3.95 -5.75 0.20
C LEU A 394 -2.74 -6.57 -0.23
N GLU A 395 -1.52 -6.15 0.10
CA GLU A 395 -0.30 -6.93 -0.15
C GLU A 395 -0.35 -8.28 0.57
N GLU A 396 -0.80 -8.30 1.83
CA GLU A 396 -1.00 -9.53 2.58
C GLU A 396 -2.09 -10.42 1.97
N LEU A 397 -3.20 -9.84 1.50
CA LEU A 397 -4.25 -10.58 0.81
C LEU A 397 -3.72 -11.22 -0.48
N VAL A 398 -3.02 -10.46 -1.31
CA VAL A 398 -2.38 -10.96 -2.53
C VAL A 398 -1.40 -12.08 -2.20
N ALA A 399 -0.56 -11.93 -1.18
CA ALA A 399 0.38 -12.97 -0.76
C ALA A 399 -0.33 -14.25 -0.31
N ARG A 400 -1.46 -14.12 0.42
CA ARG A 400 -2.32 -15.25 0.81
C ARG A 400 -2.91 -15.95 -0.40
N LEU A 401 -3.51 -15.20 -1.33
CA LEU A 401 -4.07 -15.76 -2.58
C LEU A 401 -3.00 -16.48 -3.40
N ARG A 402 -1.78 -15.92 -3.51
CA ARG A 402 -0.68 -16.56 -4.26
C ARG A 402 -0.32 -17.92 -3.68
N ARG A 403 -0.25 -17.99 -2.35
CA ARG A 403 0.02 -19.24 -1.65
C ARG A 403 -1.11 -20.25 -1.85
N GLU A 404 -2.36 -19.80 -1.81
CA GLU A 404 -3.53 -20.66 -2.05
C GLU A 404 -3.55 -21.19 -3.49
N THR A 405 -3.30 -20.35 -4.49
CA THR A 405 -3.15 -20.77 -5.89
C THR A 405 -2.04 -21.81 -6.03
N TRP A 406 -0.88 -21.58 -5.39
CA TRP A 406 0.23 -22.53 -5.41
C TRP A 406 -0.15 -23.88 -4.78
N LEU A 407 -0.79 -23.85 -3.60
CA LEU A 407 -1.29 -25.06 -2.92
C LEU A 407 -2.32 -25.81 -3.78
N LEU A 408 -3.22 -25.10 -4.46
CA LEU A 408 -4.20 -25.68 -5.37
C LEU A 408 -3.52 -26.43 -6.52
N HIS A 409 -2.60 -25.77 -7.24
CA HIS A 409 -1.82 -26.40 -8.31
C HIS A 409 -1.10 -27.66 -7.81
N ARG A 410 -0.50 -27.58 -6.62
CA ARG A 410 0.19 -28.72 -6.01
C ARG A 410 -0.77 -29.85 -5.67
N SER A 411 -1.93 -29.53 -5.10
CA SER A 411 -2.95 -30.53 -4.73
C SER A 411 -3.47 -31.29 -5.95
N VAL A 412 -3.64 -30.64 -7.10
CA VAL A 412 -4.04 -31.29 -8.35
C VAL A 412 -2.92 -32.19 -8.89
N ALA A 413 -1.67 -31.73 -8.84
CA ALA A 413 -0.53 -32.53 -9.26
C ALA A 413 -0.37 -33.82 -8.41
N LEU A 414 -0.61 -33.73 -7.10
CA LEU A 414 -0.60 -34.88 -6.18
C LEU A 414 -1.80 -35.80 -6.40
N ALA A 415 -3.01 -35.24 -6.56
CA ALA A 415 -4.22 -36.02 -6.83
C ALA A 415 -4.16 -36.82 -8.14
N VAL A 416 -3.39 -36.34 -9.12
CA VAL A 416 -3.11 -37.08 -10.37
C VAL A 416 -2.01 -38.12 -10.16
N HIS A 417 -1.02 -37.84 -9.31
CA HIS A 417 0.13 -38.72 -9.11
C HIS A 417 -0.21 -39.97 -8.30
N GLY A 418 -0.84 -39.87 -7.12
CA GLY A 418 -1.02 -41.01 -6.22
C GLY A 418 -2.01 -42.09 -6.69
N PRO A 419 -3.31 -41.78 -6.82
CA PRO A 419 -4.35 -42.77 -7.10
C PRO A 419 -4.20 -43.43 -8.47
N VAL A 420 -3.98 -42.63 -9.52
CA VAL A 420 -3.90 -43.13 -10.91
C VAL A 420 -2.66 -43.99 -11.11
N GLN A 421 -1.50 -43.54 -10.61
CA GLN A 421 -0.27 -44.31 -10.71
C GLN A 421 -0.36 -45.62 -9.93
N SER A 422 -0.88 -45.58 -8.70
CA SER A 422 -1.00 -46.77 -7.86
C SER A 422 -2.00 -47.78 -8.46
N ALA A 423 -3.10 -47.31 -9.03
CA ALA A 423 -4.07 -48.15 -9.74
C ALA A 423 -3.45 -48.79 -11.00
N LEU A 424 -2.69 -48.04 -11.80
CA LEU A 424 -2.02 -48.55 -12.99
C LEU A 424 -0.93 -49.57 -12.65
N VAL A 425 -0.09 -49.29 -11.64
CA VAL A 425 1.01 -50.17 -11.23
C VAL A 425 0.50 -51.47 -10.62
N SER A 426 -0.50 -51.40 -9.73
CA SER A 426 -1.13 -52.60 -9.14
C SER A 426 -1.80 -53.47 -10.21
N THR A 427 -2.45 -52.85 -11.20
CA THR A 427 -3.02 -53.53 -12.36
C THR A 427 -1.93 -54.24 -13.18
N ALA A 428 -0.81 -53.58 -13.46
CA ALA A 428 0.31 -54.17 -14.20
C ALA A 428 0.93 -55.37 -13.48
N MET A 429 1.12 -55.29 -12.15
CA MET A 429 1.70 -56.37 -11.34
C MET A 429 0.78 -57.61 -11.30
N ARG A 430 -0.54 -57.40 -11.15
CA ARG A 430 -1.52 -58.50 -11.17
C ARG A 430 -1.62 -59.19 -12.52
N LEU A 431 -1.52 -58.43 -13.62
CA LEU A 431 -1.50 -59.00 -14.97
C LEU A 431 -0.23 -59.81 -15.27
N ALA A 432 0.87 -59.50 -14.59
CA ALA A 432 2.13 -60.23 -14.68
C ALA A 432 2.16 -61.53 -13.83
N ALA A 433 1.22 -61.71 -12.90
CA ALA A 433 1.18 -62.87 -12.00
C ALA A 433 0.79 -64.19 -12.73
N VAL A 434 1.37 -65.30 -12.27
CA VAL A 434 1.36 -66.63 -12.93
C VAL A 434 -0.03 -67.31 -12.94
N HIS A 435 -0.99 -66.90 -12.12
CA HIS A 435 -2.35 -67.45 -12.07
C HIS A 435 -3.40 -66.35 -12.31
N ARG A 436 -3.69 -66.09 -13.59
CA ARG A 436 -4.73 -65.14 -14.01
C ARG A 436 -6.11 -65.80 -14.04
N THR A 437 -7.11 -65.11 -13.51
CA THR A 437 -8.54 -65.47 -13.59
C THR A 437 -9.34 -64.33 -14.23
N GLN A 438 -10.46 -64.64 -14.91
CA GLN A 438 -11.35 -63.64 -15.54
C GLN A 438 -11.75 -62.52 -14.55
N GLY A 439 -12.01 -62.89 -13.29
CA GLY A 439 -12.34 -61.94 -12.22
C GLY A 439 -11.22 -60.95 -11.87
N SER A 440 -9.95 -61.28 -12.14
CA SER A 440 -8.82 -60.36 -11.94
C SER A 440 -8.75 -59.28 -13.03
N VAL A 441 -9.28 -59.54 -14.23
CA VAL A 441 -9.31 -58.59 -15.34
C VAL A 441 -10.48 -57.61 -15.15
N ASP A 442 -11.64 -58.11 -14.72
CA ASP A 442 -12.81 -57.27 -14.42
C ASP A 442 -12.57 -56.35 -13.21
N ASP A 443 -11.85 -56.83 -12.20
CA ASP A 443 -11.48 -56.00 -11.05
C ASP A 443 -10.51 -54.87 -11.42
N ALA A 444 -9.55 -55.15 -12.32
CA ALA A 444 -8.64 -54.15 -12.86
C ALA A 444 -9.37 -53.05 -13.64
N LYS A 445 -10.38 -53.41 -14.45
CA LYS A 445 -11.20 -52.45 -15.19
C LYS A 445 -12.01 -51.55 -14.26
N ARG A 446 -12.67 -52.13 -13.25
CA ARG A 446 -13.44 -51.38 -12.23
C ARG A 446 -12.58 -50.32 -11.52
N ARG A 447 -11.38 -50.71 -11.11
CA ARG A 447 -10.45 -49.83 -10.39
C ARG A 447 -9.90 -48.70 -11.25
N LEU A 448 -9.71 -48.93 -12.54
CA LEU A 448 -9.31 -47.90 -13.49
C LEU A 448 -10.42 -46.87 -13.70
N ASP A 449 -11.68 -47.32 -13.79
CA ASP A 449 -12.86 -46.46 -13.87
C ASP A 449 -13.06 -45.67 -12.55
N GLU A 450 -12.86 -46.30 -11.38
CA GLU A 450 -12.90 -45.64 -10.06
C GLU A 450 -11.81 -44.55 -9.92
N ALA A 451 -10.59 -44.82 -10.40
CA ALA A 451 -9.51 -43.83 -10.40
C ALA A 451 -9.81 -42.63 -11.32
N LEU A 452 -10.45 -42.86 -12.47
CA LEU A 452 -10.87 -41.80 -13.39
C LEU A 452 -12.00 -40.96 -12.78
N SER A 453 -13.04 -41.63 -12.24
CA SER A 453 -14.17 -40.98 -11.57
C SER A 453 -13.76 -40.20 -10.32
N ALA A 454 -12.71 -40.64 -9.61
CA ALA A 454 -12.16 -39.90 -8.47
C ALA A 454 -11.55 -38.55 -8.88
N ILE A 455 -10.93 -38.46 -10.07
CA ILE A 455 -10.42 -37.20 -10.63
C ILE A 455 -11.58 -36.31 -11.11
N GLU A 456 -12.60 -36.90 -11.74
CA GLU A 456 -13.78 -36.19 -12.27
C GLU A 456 -14.67 -35.62 -11.16
N CYS A 457 -14.92 -36.38 -10.10
CA CYS A 457 -15.89 -36.03 -9.08
C CYS A 457 -15.31 -35.13 -7.97
N GLY A 458 -13.98 -34.97 -7.90
CA GLY A 458 -13.30 -34.07 -6.96
C GLY A 458 -13.49 -34.42 -5.47
N ARG A 459 -14.02 -35.60 -5.13
CA ARG A 459 -14.48 -35.99 -3.78
C ARG A 459 -13.37 -36.25 -2.74
N SER A 460 -12.18 -35.68 -2.90
CA SER A 460 -11.04 -35.97 -2.00
C SER A 460 -11.00 -35.10 -0.73
N GLU A 461 -12.00 -34.25 -0.44
CA GLU A 461 -12.00 -33.38 0.76
C GLU A 461 -12.49 -34.09 2.04
N ASP A 462 -13.38 -35.07 1.92
CA ASP A 462 -14.06 -35.70 3.07
C ASP A 462 -13.58 -37.12 3.40
N VAL A 463 -12.53 -37.63 2.73
CA VAL A 463 -12.03 -38.98 3.00
C VAL A 463 -11.29 -39.00 4.34
N SER A 464 -11.72 -39.88 5.25
CA SER A 464 -11.04 -40.08 6.53
C SER A 464 -9.70 -40.81 6.32
N ILE A 465 -8.75 -40.64 7.25
CA ILE A 465 -7.45 -41.31 7.15
C ILE A 465 -7.60 -42.84 7.19
N ASP A 466 -8.56 -43.35 7.97
CA ASP A 466 -8.84 -44.79 8.07
C ASP A 466 -9.41 -45.36 6.78
N ASP A 467 -10.34 -44.64 6.15
CA ASP A 467 -10.90 -45.06 4.86
C ASP A 467 -9.78 -45.09 3.80
N ALA A 468 -8.93 -44.05 3.75
CA ALA A 468 -7.85 -43.97 2.78
C ALA A 468 -6.77 -45.07 2.95
N LEU A 469 -6.42 -45.44 4.19
CA LEU A 469 -5.49 -46.55 4.45
C LEU A 469 -6.17 -47.91 4.25
N GLY A 470 -7.46 -48.02 4.53
CA GLY A 470 -8.28 -49.18 4.17
C GLY A 470 -8.28 -49.41 2.66
N ASP A 471 -8.54 -48.37 1.88
CA ASP A 471 -8.48 -48.39 0.42
C ASP A 471 -7.08 -48.78 -0.08
N LEU A 472 -6.02 -48.25 0.56
CA LEU A 472 -4.63 -48.60 0.23
C LEU A 472 -4.36 -50.10 0.47
N ARG A 473 -4.82 -50.65 1.58
CA ARG A 473 -4.71 -52.09 1.87
C ARG A 473 -5.50 -52.93 0.87
N ASP A 474 -6.71 -52.50 0.51
CA ASP A 474 -7.56 -53.20 -0.45
C ASP A 474 -7.04 -53.08 -1.90
N LEU A 475 -6.28 -52.02 -2.21
CA LEU A 475 -5.59 -51.84 -3.48
C LEU A 475 -4.49 -52.88 -3.69
N TRP A 476 -3.68 -53.14 -2.67
CA TRP A 476 -2.55 -54.06 -2.74
C TRP A 476 -2.85 -55.48 -2.28
N ARG A 477 -4.10 -55.75 -1.89
CA ARG A 477 -4.57 -57.06 -1.42
C ARG A 477 -4.18 -58.16 -2.40
N GLY A 478 -3.54 -59.22 -1.91
CA GLY A 478 -3.08 -60.35 -2.72
C GLY A 478 -1.76 -60.14 -3.48
N VAL A 479 -1.16 -58.94 -3.38
CA VAL A 479 0.23 -58.67 -3.80
C VAL A 479 1.11 -58.46 -2.56
N VAL A 480 0.65 -57.64 -1.61
CA VAL A 480 1.36 -57.37 -0.35
C VAL A 480 0.39 -57.33 0.84
N ARG A 481 0.86 -57.68 2.05
CA ARG A 481 0.10 -57.44 3.28
C ARG A 481 0.40 -56.03 3.81
N ILE A 482 -0.63 -55.19 3.96
CA ILE A 482 -0.50 -53.86 4.55
C ILE A 482 -1.25 -53.83 5.89
N ASP A 483 -0.51 -53.56 6.97
CA ASP A 483 -1.04 -53.36 8.31
C ASP A 483 -0.79 -51.92 8.76
N TYR A 484 -1.74 -51.32 9.48
CA TYR A 484 -1.60 -49.96 9.97
C TYR A 484 -2.11 -49.77 11.40
N ALA A 485 -1.46 -48.87 12.14
CA ALA A 485 -1.85 -48.45 13.48
C ALA A 485 -1.73 -46.93 13.62
N ILE A 486 -2.80 -46.28 14.07
CA ILE A 486 -2.86 -44.82 14.25
C ILE A 486 -3.17 -44.54 15.72
N ASP A 487 -2.26 -43.82 16.37
CA ASP A 487 -2.45 -43.32 17.73
C ASP A 487 -3.64 -42.32 17.82
N PRO A 488 -4.43 -42.31 18.92
CA PRO A 488 -5.54 -41.38 19.07
C PRO A 488 -5.16 -39.89 18.94
N GLY A 489 -3.94 -39.51 19.35
CA GLY A 489 -3.42 -38.15 19.21
C GLY A 489 -3.21 -37.76 17.75
N ALA A 490 -2.65 -38.66 16.93
CA ALA A 490 -2.51 -38.45 15.49
C ALA A 490 -3.88 -38.33 14.80
N ARG A 491 -4.82 -39.18 15.18
CA ARG A 491 -6.17 -39.20 14.61
C ARG A 491 -6.92 -37.89 14.85
N ALA A 492 -6.79 -37.29 16.03
CA ALA A 492 -7.40 -36.00 16.36
C ALA A 492 -6.80 -34.85 15.53
N LEU A 493 -5.47 -34.83 15.36
CA LEU A 493 -4.79 -33.81 14.56
C LEU A 493 -5.19 -33.88 13.07
N LEU A 494 -5.24 -35.08 12.49
CA LEU A 494 -5.64 -35.29 11.09
C LEU A 494 -7.13 -35.02 10.84
N ALA A 495 -7.99 -35.13 11.87
CA ALA A 495 -9.39 -34.74 11.75
C ALA A 495 -9.57 -33.21 11.74
N ALA A 496 -8.73 -32.49 12.50
CA ALA A 496 -8.80 -31.03 12.63
C ALA A 496 -8.26 -30.28 11.40
N ASP A 497 -7.27 -30.85 10.69
CA ASP A 497 -6.65 -30.23 9.50
C ASP A 497 -6.79 -31.10 8.24
N PRO A 498 -7.70 -30.75 7.30
CA PRO A 498 -7.88 -31.46 6.03
C PRO A 498 -6.65 -31.43 5.11
N GLY A 499 -5.83 -30.38 5.17
CA GLY A 499 -4.60 -30.25 4.39
C GLY A 499 -3.54 -31.22 4.88
N LEU A 500 -3.31 -31.24 6.20
CA LEU A 500 -2.41 -32.21 6.85
C LEU A 500 -2.85 -33.65 6.57
N ARG A 501 -4.16 -33.93 6.63
CA ARG A 501 -4.73 -35.24 6.28
C ARG A 501 -4.41 -35.67 4.86
N ARG A 502 -4.57 -34.79 3.87
CA ARG A 502 -4.23 -35.08 2.46
C ARG A 502 -2.75 -35.39 2.28
N CYS A 503 -1.87 -34.57 2.85
CA CYS A 503 -0.43 -34.80 2.78
C CYS A 503 -0.06 -36.15 3.41
N MET A 504 -0.64 -36.49 4.55
CA MET A 504 -0.39 -37.76 5.24
C MET A 504 -0.83 -38.98 4.41
N ILE A 505 -2.02 -38.91 3.78
CA ILE A 505 -2.51 -39.98 2.89
C ILE A 505 -1.53 -40.21 1.74
N GLU A 506 -1.05 -39.14 1.13
CA GLU A 506 -0.14 -39.23 -0.02
C GLU A 506 1.25 -39.76 0.37
N VAL A 507 1.77 -39.34 1.53
CA VAL A 507 3.00 -39.89 2.13
C VAL A 507 2.89 -41.40 2.33
N CYS A 508 1.77 -41.89 2.87
CA CYS A 508 1.56 -43.32 3.08
C CYS A 508 1.46 -44.09 1.76
N ARG A 509 0.72 -43.54 0.78
CA ARG A 509 0.56 -44.16 -0.54
C ARG A 509 1.89 -44.30 -1.27
N GLU A 510 2.67 -43.22 -1.33
CA GLU A 510 3.96 -43.21 -2.01
C GLU A 510 4.96 -44.13 -1.30
N SER A 511 4.98 -44.14 0.04
CA SER A 511 5.85 -45.03 0.81
C SER A 511 5.53 -46.50 0.58
N ALA A 512 4.25 -46.89 0.63
CA ALA A 512 3.82 -48.25 0.34
C ALA A 512 4.09 -48.64 -1.13
N SER A 513 3.84 -47.73 -2.07
CA SER A 513 4.15 -47.93 -3.49
C SER A 513 5.65 -48.17 -3.71
N ASN A 514 6.51 -47.42 -3.02
CA ASN A 514 7.97 -47.57 -3.12
C ASN A 514 8.46 -48.89 -2.50
N ALA A 515 7.96 -49.26 -1.33
CA ALA A 515 8.25 -50.55 -0.69
C ALA A 515 7.94 -51.74 -1.62
N ILE A 516 6.80 -51.68 -2.32
CA ILE A 516 6.36 -52.75 -3.22
C ILE A 516 7.15 -52.74 -4.54
N ARG A 517 7.33 -51.56 -5.15
CA ARG A 517 7.94 -51.44 -6.49
C ARG A 517 9.46 -51.60 -6.47
N HIS A 518 10.12 -50.97 -5.50
CA HIS A 518 11.57 -50.91 -5.42
C HIS A 518 12.12 -51.88 -4.38
N GLY A 519 11.41 -52.07 -3.27
CA GLY A 519 11.81 -53.01 -2.23
C GLY A 519 11.41 -54.46 -2.53
N GLY A 520 10.37 -54.70 -3.34
CA GLY A 520 9.84 -56.05 -3.54
C GLY A 520 9.26 -56.66 -2.26
N ALA A 521 8.77 -55.82 -1.35
CA ALA A 521 8.24 -56.22 -0.05
C ALA A 521 7.05 -57.19 -0.18
N GLY A 522 6.94 -58.11 0.79
CA GLY A 522 5.77 -58.96 1.04
C GLY A 522 4.86 -58.41 2.15
N GLU A 523 5.39 -57.52 2.98
CA GLU A 523 4.70 -56.88 4.11
C GLU A 523 5.10 -55.40 4.26
N VAL A 524 4.11 -54.54 4.53
CA VAL A 524 4.29 -53.12 4.85
C VAL A 524 3.50 -52.78 6.11
N VAL A 525 4.17 -52.18 7.09
CA VAL A 525 3.58 -51.75 8.36
C VAL A 525 3.65 -50.23 8.47
N ILE A 526 2.49 -49.59 8.66
CA ILE A 526 2.35 -48.14 8.79
C ILE A 526 1.96 -47.80 10.23
N THR A 527 2.76 -46.98 10.90
CA THR A 527 2.46 -46.50 12.26
C THR A 527 2.43 -44.99 12.30
N MET A 528 1.43 -44.40 12.95
CA MET A 528 1.29 -42.95 13.09
C MET A 528 1.15 -42.55 14.55
N ASN A 529 1.99 -41.64 15.01
CA ASN A 529 2.00 -41.12 16.38
C ASN A 529 1.81 -39.61 16.37
N GLY A 530 0.92 -39.11 17.24
CA GLY A 530 0.68 -37.67 17.38
C GLY A 530 1.32 -37.14 18.65
N ASP A 531 2.18 -36.14 18.53
CA ASP A 531 2.78 -35.47 19.69
C ASP A 531 2.96 -33.97 19.44
N ALA A 532 2.61 -33.15 20.44
CA ALA A 532 2.81 -31.70 20.46
C ALA A 532 2.39 -30.96 19.17
N GLY A 533 1.27 -31.36 18.55
CA GLY A 533 0.76 -30.75 17.32
C GLY A 533 1.46 -31.22 16.03
N ARG A 534 2.20 -32.32 16.08
CA ARG A 534 2.86 -32.95 14.94
C ARG A 534 2.39 -34.39 14.79
N VAL A 535 2.41 -34.88 13.56
CA VAL A 535 2.16 -36.29 13.27
C VAL A 535 3.43 -36.89 12.69
N GLU A 536 3.98 -37.87 13.39
CA GLU A 536 5.07 -38.71 12.88
C GLU A 536 4.46 -39.98 12.27
N VAL A 537 4.84 -40.29 11.04
CA VAL A 537 4.51 -41.54 10.36
C VAL A 537 5.79 -42.36 10.15
N ARG A 538 5.67 -43.65 10.45
CA ARG A 538 6.70 -44.67 10.23
C ARG A 538 6.15 -45.72 9.29
N VAL A 539 6.79 -45.90 8.15
CA VAL A 539 6.44 -46.93 7.17
C VAL A 539 7.61 -47.89 7.06
N ARG A 540 7.40 -49.14 7.44
CA ARG A 540 8.42 -50.19 7.44
C ARG A 540 8.02 -51.30 6.49
N ASP A 541 8.97 -51.80 5.73
CA ASP A 541 8.79 -52.94 4.84
C ASP A 541 9.79 -54.08 5.11
N ASP A 542 9.52 -55.26 4.55
CA ASP A 542 10.37 -56.46 4.63
C ASP A 542 11.12 -56.75 3.31
N GLY A 543 11.27 -55.74 2.45
CA GLY A 543 11.88 -55.87 1.13
C GLY A 543 13.41 -55.97 1.13
N GLN A 544 14.02 -55.62 0.00
CA GLN A 544 15.47 -55.69 -0.21
C GLN A 544 16.27 -54.54 0.39
N GLY A 545 15.59 -53.56 1.01
CA GLY A 545 16.22 -52.36 1.54
C GLY A 545 16.46 -51.27 0.50
N VAL A 546 17.23 -50.25 0.87
CA VAL A 546 17.51 -49.07 0.03
C VAL A 546 18.75 -49.32 -0.82
N ALA A 547 18.61 -49.23 -2.14
CA ALA A 547 19.75 -49.38 -3.05
C ALA A 547 20.81 -48.28 -2.80
N PRO A 548 22.12 -48.61 -2.78
CA PRO A 548 23.20 -47.64 -2.50
C PRO A 548 23.30 -46.48 -3.51
N ASP A 549 22.76 -46.69 -4.71
CA ASP A 549 22.73 -45.77 -5.85
C ASP A 549 21.33 -45.20 -6.13
N ALA A 550 20.41 -45.30 -5.16
CA ALA A 550 19.06 -44.77 -5.30
C ALA A 550 19.06 -43.25 -5.56
N VAL A 551 18.56 -42.85 -6.73
CA VAL A 551 18.45 -41.44 -7.12
C VAL A 551 17.11 -40.87 -6.64
N PRO A 552 17.09 -39.72 -5.95
CA PRO A 552 15.85 -39.08 -5.49
C PRO A 552 14.84 -38.85 -6.62
N GLY A 553 13.60 -39.27 -6.38
CA GLY A 553 12.50 -39.23 -7.35
C GLY A 553 11.51 -38.09 -7.13
N LEU A 554 10.36 -38.16 -7.83
CA LEU A 554 9.26 -37.21 -7.63
C LEU A 554 8.60 -37.39 -6.25
N GLY A 555 8.55 -38.63 -5.74
CA GLY A 555 8.12 -38.97 -4.39
C GLY A 555 9.01 -38.35 -3.32
N SER A 556 10.34 -38.43 -3.46
CA SER A 556 11.29 -37.79 -2.53
C SER A 556 11.14 -36.27 -2.49
N LEU A 557 10.94 -35.63 -3.65
CA LEU A 557 10.62 -34.19 -3.76
C LEU A 557 9.28 -33.84 -3.09
N MET A 558 8.28 -34.72 -3.17
CA MET A 558 7.02 -34.55 -2.43
C MET A 558 7.25 -34.63 -0.92
N MET A 559 8.12 -35.53 -0.46
CA MET A 559 8.47 -35.63 0.97
C MET A 559 9.25 -34.43 1.48
N ASP A 560 10.19 -33.90 0.69
CA ASP A 560 10.93 -32.68 1.01
C ASP A 560 10.02 -31.45 1.19
N GLU A 561 8.89 -31.44 0.48
CA GLU A 561 7.94 -30.32 0.51
C GLU A 561 6.80 -30.50 1.53
N ALA A 562 6.33 -31.73 1.72
CA ALA A 562 5.18 -32.05 2.59
C ALA A 562 5.59 -32.36 4.04
N CYS A 563 6.82 -32.84 4.25
CA CYS A 563 7.31 -33.23 5.57
C CYS A 563 8.26 -32.17 6.11
N MET A 564 8.16 -31.89 7.42
CA MET A 564 9.11 -31.02 8.11
C MET A 564 10.50 -31.67 8.21
N ARG A 565 10.53 -33.00 8.33
CA ARG A 565 11.71 -33.85 8.24
C ARG A 565 11.26 -35.23 7.79
N TRP A 566 12.08 -35.88 6.97
CA TRP A 566 11.92 -37.29 6.70
C TRP A 566 13.28 -37.96 6.56
N GLU A 567 13.34 -39.25 6.87
CA GLU A 567 14.52 -40.09 6.77
C GLU A 567 14.12 -41.45 6.22
N LEU A 568 15.00 -42.01 5.41
CA LEU A 568 14.87 -43.35 4.86
C LEU A 568 16.14 -44.14 5.22
N GLY A 569 15.98 -45.28 5.86
CA GLY A 569 17.09 -46.11 6.33
C GLY A 569 16.83 -47.60 6.12
N ASP A 570 17.91 -48.39 6.13
CA ASP A 570 17.81 -49.85 6.12
C ASP A 570 17.51 -50.39 7.51
N VAL A 571 16.73 -51.48 7.54
CA VAL A 571 16.35 -52.16 8.77
C VAL A 571 17.25 -53.37 9.01
N ALA A 572 17.74 -53.51 10.25
CA ALA A 572 18.52 -54.68 10.65
C ALA A 572 17.66 -55.96 10.55
N GLY A 573 17.95 -56.78 9.53
CA GLY A 573 17.19 -58.00 9.21
C GLY A 573 16.58 -58.04 7.80
N GLY A 574 16.73 -56.97 7.01
CA GLY A 574 16.13 -56.82 5.67
C GLY A 574 14.96 -55.83 5.67
N GLY A 575 14.80 -55.11 4.57
CA GLY A 575 13.76 -54.09 4.38
C GLY A 575 14.20 -52.65 4.64
N ALA A 576 13.35 -51.69 4.30
CA ALA A 576 13.55 -50.27 4.56
C ALA A 576 12.55 -49.73 5.59
N GLU A 577 12.94 -48.65 6.27
CA GLU A 577 12.07 -47.87 7.15
C GLU A 577 12.13 -46.40 6.75
N LEU A 578 10.96 -45.83 6.47
CA LEU A 578 10.76 -44.41 6.27
C LEU A 578 10.13 -43.79 7.52
N VAL A 579 10.75 -42.74 8.04
CA VAL A 579 10.22 -41.93 9.14
C VAL A 579 9.98 -40.52 8.62
N ALA A 580 8.75 -40.02 8.70
CA ALA A 580 8.41 -38.66 8.28
C ALA A 580 7.59 -37.93 9.34
N THR A 581 7.84 -36.63 9.52
CA THR A 581 7.13 -35.78 10.49
C THR A 581 6.45 -34.62 9.78
N LEU A 582 5.15 -34.44 10.02
CA LEU A 582 4.32 -33.37 9.45
C LEU A 582 3.68 -32.52 10.58
N VAL A 583 3.37 -31.25 10.30
CA VAL A 583 2.74 -30.29 11.23
C VAL A 583 1.62 -29.53 10.57
#